data_AF-A0A8T2X6G4-F1
#
_entry.id   AF-A0A8T2X6G4-F1
#
_cell.length_a   1.000
_cell.length_b   1.000
_cell.length_c   1.000
_cell.angle_alpha   90.00
_cell.angle_beta   90.00
_cell.angle_gamma   90.00
#
_symmetry.space_group_name_H-M   'P 1'
#
loop_
_entity.id
_entity.type
_entity.pdbx_description
1 polymer ?
#
loop_
_entity_poly.entity_id
_entity_poly.type
_entity_poly.pdbx_seq_one_letter_code
_entity_poly.pdbx_strand_id
1 'polypeptide(L)'
;MEEAPLIFVLLDPLHRKLRRKRHEINLRPEKTYLLSRILFDAPTYNIPEKPVTFTEGASYSIIILAGLGVAAAAAYAVFKELIFEPKEYKIFNKALKRIQDDSQVRVRIGSPITGYGQESRNRAARQRIPNRIFTDEDGVEHVQINFYIRGPHGAGKVSAEMFKDKVDKQWKYTYLIVETMQPSRSQLILESYMPAPVVA
;
A
#
# COMPACT_ATOMS: atom_id res chain seq x y z
N MET A 1 57.39 0.39 96.56
CA MET A 1 57.03 1.78 96.91
C MET A 1 56.01 2.20 95.86
N GLU A 2 54.72 1.91 96.09
CA GLU A 2 53.72 2.86 96.67
C GLU A 2 53.47 4.00 95.66
N GLU A 3 52.28 4.29 95.14
CA GLU A 3 50.93 4.24 95.69
C GLU A 3 49.89 4.26 94.54
N ALA A 4 48.70 3.72 94.79
CA ALA A 4 47.47 4.26 94.20
C ALA A 4 46.90 5.29 95.20
N PRO A 5 45.96 6.14 94.80
CA PRO A 5 44.74 6.12 95.60
C PRO A 5 43.47 6.07 94.76
N LEU A 6 42.68 5.05 95.10
CA LEU A 6 41.23 4.97 95.01
C LEU A 6 40.56 6.11 95.79
N ILE A 7 39.46 6.68 95.27
CA ILE A 7 38.18 6.99 95.98
C ILE A 7 37.07 7.03 94.89
N PHE A 8 36.39 5.92 94.56
CA PHE A 8 35.03 5.52 94.99
C PHE A 8 34.03 6.69 95.17
N VAL A 9 32.92 6.76 94.41
CA VAL A 9 31.57 6.47 94.93
C VAL A 9 30.56 6.26 93.77
N LEU A 10 29.85 5.15 93.86
CA LEU A 10 28.58 4.71 93.22
C LEU A 10 27.51 5.83 93.07
N LEU A 11 26.45 5.85 92.24
CA LEU A 11 25.49 4.88 91.66
C LEU A 11 24.64 5.66 90.61
N ASP A 12 24.38 5.12 89.41
CA ASP A 12 23.02 5.03 88.83
C ASP A 12 23.02 4.37 87.43
N PRO A 13 22.28 3.27 87.17
CA PRO A 13 22.22 2.64 85.84
C PRO A 13 21.43 3.45 84.79
N LEU A 14 20.55 4.36 85.22
CA LEU A 14 19.61 5.06 84.33
C LEU A 14 20.25 6.25 83.59
N HIS A 15 21.16 6.96 84.25
CA HIS A 15 21.88 8.10 83.67
C HIS A 15 22.82 7.67 82.53
N ARG A 16 23.31 6.42 82.58
CA ARG A 16 24.19 5.85 81.55
C ARG A 16 23.44 5.56 80.24
N LYS A 17 22.14 5.23 80.30
CA LYS A 17 21.31 4.94 79.11
C LYS A 17 20.89 6.21 78.37
N LEU A 18 20.59 7.29 79.08
CA LEU A 18 20.18 8.57 78.46
C LEU A 18 21.33 9.25 77.71
N ARG A 19 22.57 9.14 78.22
CA ARG A 19 23.76 9.69 77.54
C ARG A 19 24.12 8.91 76.27
N ARG A 20 23.95 7.57 76.25
CA ARG A 20 24.14 6.76 75.04
C ARG A 20 23.10 7.05 73.97
N LYS A 21 21.82 7.14 74.34
CA LYS A 21 20.75 7.43 73.38
C LYS A 21 20.91 8.84 72.79
N ARG A 22 21.30 9.84 73.60
CA ARG A 22 21.56 11.21 73.11
C ARG A 22 22.76 11.29 72.15
N HIS A 23 23.79 10.46 72.32
CA HIS A 23 24.88 10.37 71.34
C HIS A 23 24.46 9.65 70.06
N GLU A 24 23.68 8.57 70.12
CA GLU A 24 23.21 7.88 68.90
C GLU A 24 22.31 8.76 68.01
N ILE A 25 21.49 9.63 68.59
CA ILE A 25 20.61 10.53 67.82
C ILE A 25 21.44 11.59 67.07
N ASN A 26 22.58 12.01 67.62
CA ASN A 26 23.45 13.04 67.03
C ASN A 26 24.41 12.50 65.95
N LEU A 27 24.60 11.17 65.86
CA LEU A 27 25.37 10.52 64.79
C LEU A 27 24.52 10.12 63.56
N ARG A 28 23.17 10.19 63.65
CA ARG A 28 22.28 9.92 62.51
C ARG A 28 22.21 11.01 61.43
N PRO A 29 22.24 12.33 61.73
CA PRO A 29 22.08 13.32 60.67
C PRO A 29 23.19 13.19 59.64
N GLU A 30 24.46 13.15 60.05
CA GLU A 30 25.60 13.04 59.13
C GLU A 30 25.55 11.80 58.23
N LYS A 31 25.25 10.62 58.79
CA LYS A 31 25.15 9.38 58.01
C LYS A 31 24.02 9.42 56.99
N THR A 32 22.93 10.12 57.32
CA THR A 32 21.78 10.29 56.41
C THR A 32 22.13 11.23 55.26
N TYR A 33 22.87 12.32 55.54
CA TYR A 33 23.38 13.23 54.50
C TYR A 33 24.42 12.56 53.59
N LEU A 34 25.30 11.71 54.13
CA LEU A 34 26.27 10.94 53.36
C LEU A 34 25.58 9.88 52.49
N LEU A 35 24.61 9.14 53.04
CA LEU A 35 23.83 8.18 52.27
C LEU A 35 22.98 8.85 51.19
N SER A 36 22.41 10.04 51.45
CA SER A 36 21.70 10.79 50.41
C SER A 36 22.66 11.31 49.33
N ARG A 37 23.89 11.73 49.70
CA ARG A 37 24.91 12.14 48.72
C ARG A 37 25.35 10.97 47.83
N ILE A 38 25.53 9.78 48.42
CA ILE A 38 25.94 8.56 47.70
C ILE A 38 24.79 8.01 46.83
N LEU A 39 23.53 8.24 47.22
CA LEU A 39 22.36 7.78 46.47
C LEU A 39 21.95 8.75 45.34
N PHE A 40 22.16 10.07 45.51
CA PHE A 40 21.95 11.07 44.45
C PHE A 40 23.10 11.11 43.44
N ASP A 41 24.28 10.60 43.79
CA ASP A 41 25.37 10.33 42.86
C ASP A 41 25.11 8.97 42.17
N ALA A 42 23.95 8.90 41.48
CA ALA A 42 23.55 7.77 40.65
C ALA A 42 24.76 7.31 39.79
N PRO A 43 24.95 6.00 39.56
CA PRO A 43 26.12 5.48 38.84
C PRO A 43 26.02 5.81 37.35
N THR A 44 26.14 7.09 37.01
CA THR A 44 26.27 7.61 35.65
C THR A 44 27.73 7.62 35.23
N TYR A 45 28.58 6.77 35.83
CA TYR A 45 30.00 6.73 35.55
C TYR A 45 30.46 5.45 34.82
N ASN A 46 29.54 4.55 34.46
CA ASN A 46 29.91 3.35 33.72
C ASN A 46 29.05 3.05 32.49
N ILE A 47 28.41 4.08 31.93
CA ILE A 47 28.04 4.01 30.51
C ILE A 47 29.32 4.40 29.77
N PRO A 48 30.03 3.46 29.11
CA PRO A 48 31.10 3.86 28.22
C PRO A 48 30.47 4.78 27.17
N GLU A 49 30.77 6.08 27.23
CA GLU A 49 30.58 7.00 26.11
C GLU A 49 31.61 6.61 25.06
N LYS A 50 31.41 5.46 24.41
CA LYS A 50 31.96 5.27 23.08
C LYS A 50 31.29 6.37 22.26
N PRO A 51 32.03 7.32 21.65
CA PRO A 51 31.40 8.09 20.59
C PRO A 51 30.80 7.05 19.65
N VAL A 52 29.50 7.14 19.36
CA VAL A 52 28.91 6.37 18.26
C VAL A 52 29.67 6.83 17.02
N THR A 53 30.78 6.14 16.79
CA THR A 53 31.72 6.46 15.74
C THR A 53 30.86 6.27 14.52
N PHE A 54 30.75 7.28 13.64
CA PHE A 54 29.81 7.30 12.52
C PHE A 54 29.79 6.00 11.68
N THR A 55 30.83 5.19 11.81
CA THR A 55 30.98 3.81 11.31
C THR A 55 29.96 2.80 11.85
N GLU A 56 29.50 2.88 13.10
CA GLU A 56 28.50 1.96 13.67
C GLU A 56 27.07 2.31 13.19
N GLY A 57 26.75 3.59 13.00
CA GLY A 57 25.47 4.05 12.43
C GLY A 57 25.33 3.85 10.92
N ALA A 58 26.45 3.86 10.18
CA ALA A 58 26.48 3.65 8.73
C ALA A 58 26.19 2.19 8.32
N SER A 59 26.43 1.22 9.20
CA SER A 59 26.17 -0.20 8.91
C SER A 59 24.67 -0.49 8.75
N TYR A 60 23.83 0.12 9.61
CA TYR A 60 22.38 -0.03 9.55
C TYR A 60 21.77 0.72 8.36
N SER A 61 22.32 1.87 7.96
CA SER A 61 21.77 2.65 6.84
C SER A 61 21.86 1.91 5.50
N ILE A 62 22.94 1.15 5.27
CA ILE A 62 23.08 0.30 4.07
C ILE A 62 21.98 -0.77 4.02
N ILE A 63 21.74 -1.45 5.13
CA ILE A 63 20.72 -2.51 5.22
C ILE A 63 19.31 -1.90 5.07
N ILE A 64 19.06 -0.73 5.66
CA ILE A 64 17.79 -0.01 5.53
C ILE A 64 17.57 0.40 4.06
N LEU A 65 18.57 0.95 3.38
CA LEU A 65 18.47 1.33 1.98
C LEU A 65 18.28 0.11 1.07
N ALA A 66 18.97 -0.99 1.34
CA ALA A 66 18.78 -2.24 0.61
C ALA A 66 17.35 -2.78 0.80
N GLY A 67 16.84 -2.81 2.03
CA GLY A 67 15.47 -3.23 2.32
C GLY A 67 14.43 -2.33 1.65
N LEU A 68 14.63 -1.01 1.67
CA LEU A 68 13.73 -0.04 1.04
C LEU A 68 13.79 -0.14 -0.49
N GLY A 69 14.96 -0.44 -1.06
CA GLY A 69 15.12 -0.73 -2.48
C GLY A 69 14.36 -1.99 -2.92
N VAL A 70 14.47 -3.08 -2.16
CA VAL A 70 13.71 -4.32 -2.40
C VAL A 70 12.21 -4.07 -2.27
N ALA A 71 11.78 -3.35 -1.23
CA ALA A 71 10.37 -3.00 -1.03
C ALA A 71 9.83 -2.13 -2.18
N ALA A 72 10.59 -1.12 -2.62
CA ALA A 72 10.21 -0.27 -3.75
C ALA A 72 10.16 -1.05 -5.07
N ALA A 73 11.10 -1.96 -5.31
CA ALA A 73 11.11 -2.81 -6.48
C ALA A 73 9.90 -3.77 -6.51
N ALA A 74 9.58 -4.39 -5.37
CA ALA A 74 8.41 -5.25 -5.22
C ALA A 74 7.11 -4.45 -5.42
N ALA A 75 7.00 -3.27 -4.80
CA ALA A 75 5.86 -2.38 -4.99
C ALA A 75 5.73 -2.00 -6.47
N TYR A 76 6.82 -1.58 -7.12
CA TYR A 76 6.82 -1.26 -8.55
C TYR A 76 6.41 -2.46 -9.41
N ALA A 77 6.85 -3.68 -9.07
CA ALA A 77 6.47 -4.90 -9.76
C ALA A 77 4.97 -5.24 -9.63
N VAL A 78 4.38 -5.00 -8.46
CA VAL A 78 2.93 -5.17 -8.28
C VAL A 78 2.16 -4.07 -9.01
N PHE A 79 2.59 -2.80 -8.88
CA PHE A 79 1.94 -1.67 -9.53
C PHE A 79 2.01 -1.75 -11.05
N LYS A 80 3.14 -2.17 -11.63
CA LYS A 80 3.25 -2.35 -13.08
C LYS A 80 2.25 -3.41 -13.55
N GLU A 81 2.13 -4.56 -12.88
CA GLU A 81 1.17 -5.60 -13.27
C GLU A 81 -0.28 -5.13 -13.12
N LEU A 82 -0.58 -4.36 -12.08
CA LEU A 82 -1.91 -3.80 -11.86
C LEU A 82 -2.28 -2.71 -12.88
N ILE A 83 -1.31 -1.91 -13.31
CA ILE A 83 -1.50 -0.85 -14.33
C ILE A 83 -1.48 -1.43 -15.75
N PHE A 84 -0.77 -2.53 -15.97
CA PHE A 84 -0.85 -3.36 -17.18
C PHE A 84 -2.04 -4.30 -17.10
N GLU A 85 -3.23 -3.75 -16.80
CA GLU A 85 -4.48 -4.46 -17.03
C GLU A 85 -4.46 -4.99 -18.47
N PRO A 86 -4.76 -6.29 -18.68
CA PRO A 86 -4.75 -6.88 -20.01
C PRO A 86 -5.56 -6.02 -20.97
N LYS A 87 -4.90 -5.61 -22.07
CA LYS A 87 -5.35 -4.54 -22.97
C LYS A 87 -6.78 -4.75 -23.49
N GLU A 88 -7.20 -6.00 -23.57
CA GLU A 88 -8.52 -6.43 -24.00
C GLU A 88 -9.60 -6.05 -22.99
N TYR A 89 -9.33 -6.18 -21.69
CA TYR A 89 -10.26 -5.81 -20.62
C TYR A 89 -10.41 -4.29 -20.53
N LYS A 90 -9.30 -3.56 -20.71
CA LYS A 90 -9.34 -2.09 -20.77
C LYS A 90 -10.24 -1.58 -21.90
N ILE A 91 -10.12 -2.19 -23.09
CA ILE A 91 -10.95 -1.85 -24.26
C ILE A 91 -12.40 -2.27 -24.04
N PHE A 92 -12.62 -3.47 -23.51
CA PHE A 92 -13.96 -3.97 -23.17
C PHE A 92 -14.69 -3.05 -22.20
N ASN A 93 -14.03 -2.66 -21.08
CA ASN A 93 -14.61 -1.78 -20.09
C ASN A 93 -14.94 -0.40 -20.67
N LYS A 94 -14.06 0.14 -21.53
CA LYS A 94 -14.29 1.41 -22.21
C LYS A 94 -15.48 1.33 -23.19
N ALA A 95 -15.55 0.26 -23.99
CA ALA A 95 -16.63 0.03 -24.95
C ALA A 95 -17.97 -0.18 -24.25
N LEU A 96 -18.00 -1.02 -23.20
CA LEU A 96 -19.19 -1.29 -22.42
C LEU A 96 -19.73 -0.01 -21.76
N LYS A 97 -18.85 0.81 -21.16
CA LYS A 97 -19.24 2.09 -20.58
C LYS A 97 -19.83 3.03 -21.63
N ARG A 98 -19.17 3.17 -22.78
CA ARG A 98 -19.65 3.99 -23.90
C ARG A 98 -21.04 3.54 -24.40
N ILE A 99 -21.33 2.24 -24.36
CA ILE A 99 -22.62 1.66 -24.72
C ILE A 99 -23.68 1.93 -23.63
N GLN A 100 -23.31 1.82 -22.36
CA GLN A 100 -24.21 2.12 -21.23
C GLN A 100 -24.64 3.58 -21.20
N ASP A 101 -23.74 4.48 -21.60
CA ASP A 101 -23.99 5.92 -21.68
C ASP A 101 -24.81 6.32 -22.92
N ASP A 102 -24.91 5.44 -23.93
CA ASP A 102 -25.61 5.74 -25.18
C ASP A 102 -27.13 5.56 -25.07
N SER A 103 -27.86 6.63 -25.38
CA SER A 103 -29.33 6.64 -25.29
C SER A 103 -30.00 5.70 -26.29
N GLN A 104 -29.42 5.54 -27.49
CA GLN A 104 -30.00 4.70 -28.55
C GLN A 104 -29.91 3.22 -28.21
N VAL A 105 -28.82 2.80 -27.56
CA VAL A 105 -28.68 1.42 -27.09
C VAL A 105 -29.55 1.18 -25.86
N ARG A 106 -29.59 2.13 -24.93
CA ARG A 106 -30.39 2.03 -23.69
C ARG A 106 -31.88 1.91 -23.96
N VAL A 107 -32.42 2.61 -24.96
CA VAL A 107 -33.83 2.49 -25.36
C VAL A 107 -34.13 1.11 -25.97
N ARG A 108 -33.21 0.55 -26.75
CA ARG A 108 -33.43 -0.74 -27.44
C ARG A 108 -33.25 -1.96 -26.52
N ILE A 109 -32.19 -1.99 -25.72
CA ILE A 109 -31.82 -3.16 -24.90
C ILE A 109 -32.32 -3.04 -23.45
N GLY A 110 -32.58 -1.82 -22.97
CA GLY A 110 -32.99 -1.54 -21.59
C GLY A 110 -31.81 -1.41 -20.63
N SER A 111 -32.04 -0.77 -19.48
CA SER A 111 -31.06 -0.63 -18.39
C SER A 111 -31.47 -1.52 -17.21
N PRO A 112 -30.55 -2.24 -16.54
CA PRO A 112 -29.09 -2.22 -16.70
C PRO A 112 -28.56 -3.08 -17.86
N ILE A 113 -27.47 -2.64 -18.50
CA ILE A 113 -26.79 -3.39 -19.57
C ILE A 113 -25.57 -4.11 -19.00
N THR A 114 -25.53 -5.42 -19.19
CA THR A 114 -24.41 -6.30 -18.78
C THR A 114 -23.66 -6.82 -20.00
N GLY A 115 -22.33 -6.88 -19.94
CA GLY A 115 -21.47 -7.42 -21.01
C GLY A 115 -20.81 -8.74 -20.63
N TYR A 116 -20.69 -9.69 -21.57
CA TYR A 116 -20.01 -10.98 -21.38
C TYR A 116 -19.24 -11.40 -22.64
N GLY A 117 -18.13 -12.12 -22.49
CA GLY A 117 -17.19 -12.41 -23.58
C GLY A 117 -17.73 -13.36 -24.64
N GLN A 118 -18.13 -14.58 -24.25
CA GLN A 118 -18.66 -15.58 -25.18
C GLN A 118 -20.01 -16.12 -24.72
N GLU A 119 -20.91 -16.36 -25.67
CA GLU A 119 -22.11 -17.17 -25.47
C GLU A 119 -21.74 -18.67 -25.49
N SER A 120 -21.02 -19.12 -24.46
CA SER A 120 -20.65 -20.54 -24.30
C SER A 120 -21.48 -21.18 -23.18
N ARG A 121 -21.77 -22.49 -23.27
CA ARG A 121 -22.38 -23.25 -22.15
C ARG A 121 -21.41 -23.41 -20.97
N ASN A 122 -20.10 -23.30 -21.20
CA ASN A 122 -19.06 -23.45 -20.17
C ASN A 122 -18.78 -22.11 -19.45
N ARG A 123 -18.99 -22.06 -18.12
CA ARG A 123 -18.81 -20.83 -17.31
C ARG A 123 -17.39 -20.25 -17.42
N ALA A 124 -16.35 -21.10 -17.49
CA ALA A 124 -14.97 -20.64 -17.60
C ALA A 124 -14.68 -19.98 -18.96
N ALA A 125 -15.33 -20.44 -20.04
CA ALA A 125 -15.17 -19.85 -21.37
C ALA A 125 -15.88 -18.50 -21.51
N ARG A 126 -16.98 -18.27 -20.76
CA ARG A 126 -17.67 -16.96 -20.73
C ARG A 126 -16.82 -15.83 -20.17
N GLN A 127 -15.85 -16.16 -19.31
CA GLN A 127 -14.95 -15.19 -18.68
C GLN A 127 -13.85 -14.70 -19.63
N ARG A 128 -13.56 -15.43 -20.72
CA ARG A 128 -12.55 -15.02 -21.70
C ARG A 128 -13.20 -14.22 -22.81
N ILE A 129 -12.69 -13.01 -23.04
CA ILE A 129 -13.09 -12.16 -24.15
C ILE A 129 -12.26 -12.56 -25.37
N PRO A 130 -12.88 -13.03 -26.47
CA PRO A 130 -12.15 -13.32 -27.70
C PRO A 130 -11.59 -12.01 -28.24
N ASN A 131 -10.27 -11.98 -28.38
CA ASN A 131 -9.53 -10.83 -28.84
C ASN A 131 -8.67 -11.21 -30.04
N ARG A 132 -8.43 -10.23 -30.90
CA ARG A 132 -7.45 -10.31 -31.99
C ARG A 132 -6.59 -9.07 -31.90
N ILE A 133 -5.30 -9.28 -31.67
CA ILE A 133 -4.30 -8.21 -31.63
C ILE A 133 -3.51 -8.31 -32.93
N PHE A 134 -3.41 -7.20 -33.65
CA PHE A 134 -2.57 -7.09 -34.83
C PHE A 134 -1.83 -5.76 -34.81
N THR A 135 -0.68 -5.74 -35.45
CA THR A 135 0.11 -4.52 -35.63
C THR A 135 0.05 -4.17 -37.11
N ASP A 136 -0.36 -2.95 -37.42
CA ASP A 136 -0.44 -2.45 -38.79
C ASP A 136 0.96 -2.20 -39.38
N GLU A 137 1.06 -1.96 -40.68
CA GLU A 137 2.32 -1.65 -41.38
C GLU A 137 2.99 -0.39 -40.80
N ASP A 138 2.19 0.55 -40.31
CA ASP A 138 2.64 1.72 -39.58
C ASP A 138 3.18 1.40 -38.18
N GLY A 139 3.15 0.16 -37.71
CA GLY A 139 3.58 -0.20 -36.35
C GLY A 139 2.61 0.25 -35.25
N VAL A 140 1.35 0.54 -35.60
CA VAL A 140 0.28 0.85 -34.65
C VAL A 140 -0.34 -0.47 -34.16
N GLU A 141 -0.51 -0.63 -32.85
CA GLU A 141 -1.22 -1.79 -32.30
C GLU A 141 -2.73 -1.58 -32.37
N HIS A 142 -3.41 -2.52 -33.02
CA HIS A 142 -4.86 -2.65 -33.08
C HIS A 142 -5.30 -3.83 -32.24
N VAL A 143 -6.41 -3.64 -31.54
CA VAL A 143 -7.05 -4.68 -30.76
C VAL A 143 -8.53 -4.70 -31.11
N GLN A 144 -8.94 -5.83 -31.69
CA GLN A 144 -10.32 -6.12 -32.03
C GLN A 144 -10.89 -7.06 -30.97
N ILE A 145 -12.04 -6.70 -30.41
CA ILE A 145 -12.78 -7.53 -29.46
C ILE A 145 -14.21 -7.73 -29.94
N ASN A 146 -14.73 -8.93 -29.68
CA ASN A 146 -16.13 -9.25 -29.89
C ASN A 146 -16.72 -9.74 -28.58
N PHE A 147 -17.81 -9.14 -28.14
CA PHE A 147 -18.49 -9.53 -26.91
C PHE A 147 -20.00 -9.38 -27.07
N TYR A 148 -20.75 -9.87 -26.09
CA TYR A 148 -22.20 -9.83 -26.09
C TYR A 148 -22.68 -8.96 -24.95
N ILE A 149 -23.83 -8.32 -25.16
CA ILE A 149 -24.52 -7.51 -24.17
C ILE A 149 -25.93 -8.03 -23.95
N ARG A 150 -26.42 -7.89 -22.72
CA ARG A 150 -27.78 -8.28 -22.33
C ARG A 150 -28.38 -7.22 -21.42
N GLY A 151 -29.64 -6.90 -21.69
CA GLY A 151 -30.48 -6.07 -20.82
C GLY A 151 -31.89 -6.61 -20.72
N PRO A 152 -32.80 -5.88 -20.05
CA PRO A 152 -34.17 -6.32 -19.82
C PRO A 152 -35.00 -6.54 -21.09
N HIS A 153 -34.74 -5.77 -22.15
CA HIS A 153 -35.55 -5.77 -23.37
C HIS A 153 -34.93 -6.59 -24.52
N GLY A 154 -33.71 -7.09 -24.35
CA GLY A 154 -33.08 -7.92 -25.37
C GLY A 154 -31.60 -8.19 -25.14
N ALA A 155 -31.00 -8.83 -26.13
CA ALA A 155 -29.57 -9.08 -26.21
C ALA A 155 -28.99 -8.48 -27.49
N GLY A 156 -27.69 -8.23 -27.48
CA GLY A 156 -26.95 -7.75 -28.63
C GLY A 156 -25.52 -8.29 -28.67
N LYS A 157 -24.92 -8.19 -29.84
CA LYS A 157 -23.51 -8.46 -30.08
C LYS A 157 -22.79 -7.14 -30.32
N VAL A 158 -21.59 -7.01 -29.78
CA VAL A 158 -20.76 -5.83 -29.93
C VAL A 158 -19.45 -6.24 -30.58
N SER A 159 -19.10 -5.53 -31.64
CA SER A 159 -17.80 -5.61 -32.29
C SER A 159 -17.12 -4.26 -32.11
N ALA A 160 -15.99 -4.25 -31.43
CA ALA A 160 -15.22 -3.03 -31.18
C ALA A 160 -13.77 -3.24 -31.60
N GLU A 161 -13.21 -2.23 -32.25
CA GLU A 161 -11.79 -2.17 -32.55
C GLU A 161 -11.23 -0.85 -32.08
N MET A 162 -10.10 -0.93 -31.37
CA MET A 162 -9.36 0.23 -30.91
C MET A 162 -7.90 0.13 -31.33
N PHE A 163 -7.34 1.28 -31.68
CA PHE A 163 -5.92 1.43 -31.93
C PHE A 163 -5.29 2.29 -30.86
N LYS A 164 -4.01 2.05 -30.58
CA LYS A 164 -3.24 2.85 -29.63
C LYS A 164 -2.53 3.98 -30.38
N ASP A 165 -2.96 5.21 -30.15
CA ASP A 165 -2.32 6.37 -30.77
C ASP A 165 -0.85 6.49 -30.31
N LYS A 166 0.06 6.76 -31.25
CA LYS A 166 1.50 6.93 -30.98
C LYS A 166 1.78 8.21 -30.21
N VAL A 167 0.99 9.27 -30.45
CA VAL A 167 1.21 10.60 -29.87
C VAL A 167 0.60 10.66 -28.46
N ASP A 168 -0.71 10.43 -28.37
CA ASP A 168 -1.44 10.57 -27.11
C ASP A 168 -1.26 9.36 -26.17
N LYS A 169 -0.77 8.22 -26.69
CA LYS A 169 -0.73 6.91 -26.01
C LYS A 169 -2.09 6.46 -25.48
N GLN A 170 -3.17 7.07 -25.97
CA GLN A 170 -4.53 6.76 -25.63
C GLN A 170 -5.14 5.79 -26.64
N TRP A 171 -6.05 4.95 -26.15
CA TRP A 171 -6.83 4.06 -27.00
C TRP A 171 -7.96 4.85 -27.67
N LYS A 172 -7.97 4.88 -28.99
CA LYS A 172 -9.02 5.51 -29.82
C LYS A 172 -9.80 4.43 -30.57
N TYR A 173 -11.08 4.66 -30.82
CA TYR A 173 -11.92 3.69 -31.53
C TYR A 173 -11.70 3.79 -33.03
N THR A 174 -11.40 2.67 -33.68
CA THR A 174 -11.55 2.53 -35.13
C THR A 174 -13.03 2.38 -35.46
N TYR A 175 -13.70 1.45 -34.78
CA TYR A 175 -15.16 1.34 -34.81
C TYR A 175 -15.73 0.76 -33.51
N LEU A 176 -16.97 1.13 -33.23
CA LEU A 176 -17.79 0.53 -32.19
C LEU A 176 -19.18 0.23 -32.76
N ILE A 177 -19.47 -1.05 -32.96
CA ILE A 177 -20.70 -1.51 -33.60
C ILE A 177 -21.50 -2.34 -32.61
N VAL A 178 -22.75 -1.98 -32.40
CA VAL A 178 -23.71 -2.72 -31.58
C VAL A 178 -24.81 -3.27 -32.46
N GLU A 179 -24.88 -4.58 -32.54
CA GLU A 179 -25.93 -5.31 -33.23
C GLU A 179 -26.96 -5.82 -32.21
N THR A 180 -28.16 -5.27 -32.24
CA THR A 180 -29.28 -5.74 -31.42
C THR A 180 -29.92 -6.95 -32.07
N MET A 181 -30.19 -8.01 -31.31
CA MET A 181 -30.77 -9.26 -31.84
C MET A 181 -32.28 -9.39 -31.59
N GLN A 182 -32.82 -8.66 -30.60
CA GLN A 182 -34.22 -8.71 -30.16
C GLN A 182 -34.71 -7.31 -29.78
N PRO A 183 -35.94 -6.89 -30.11
CA PRO A 183 -37.00 -7.60 -30.86
C PRO A 183 -36.88 -7.54 -32.39
N SER A 184 -36.05 -6.65 -32.95
CA SER A 184 -35.71 -6.61 -34.38
C SER A 184 -34.20 -6.41 -34.57
N ARG A 185 -33.63 -7.04 -35.60
CA ARG A 185 -32.19 -6.95 -35.89
C ARG A 185 -31.85 -5.52 -36.34
N SER A 186 -31.16 -4.76 -35.50
CA SER A 186 -30.69 -3.42 -35.88
C SER A 186 -29.23 -3.23 -35.49
N GLN A 187 -28.43 -2.69 -36.41
CA GLN A 187 -27.01 -2.42 -36.24
C GLN A 187 -26.81 -0.92 -36.02
N LEU A 188 -26.14 -0.57 -34.93
CA LEU A 188 -25.81 0.80 -34.56
C LEU A 188 -24.29 0.96 -34.61
N ILE A 189 -23.82 1.94 -35.37
CA ILE A 189 -22.42 2.33 -35.39
C ILE A 189 -22.31 3.56 -34.48
N LEU A 190 -21.65 3.38 -33.33
CA LEU A 190 -21.51 4.42 -32.31
C LEU A 190 -20.35 5.36 -32.64
N GLU A 191 -19.25 4.79 -33.11
CA GLU A 191 -18.05 5.52 -33.47
C GLU A 191 -17.42 4.82 -34.69
N SER A 192 -16.93 5.62 -35.64
CA SER A 192 -16.21 5.15 -36.82
C SER A 192 -15.16 6.20 -37.15
N TYR A 193 -13.89 5.85 -36.94
CA TYR A 193 -12.75 6.62 -37.41
C TYR A 193 -12.13 5.86 -38.59
N MET A 194 -12.36 6.35 -39.80
CA MET A 194 -11.58 5.92 -40.96
C MET A 194 -10.31 6.77 -40.97
N PRO A 195 -9.11 6.22 -40.72
CA PRO A 195 -7.89 6.96 -41.02
C PRO A 195 -7.93 7.32 -42.51
N ALA A 196 -7.70 8.59 -42.82
CA ALA A 196 -7.70 9.07 -44.20
C ALA A 196 -6.73 8.19 -45.03
N PRO A 197 -7.13 7.71 -46.21
CA PRO A 197 -6.23 6.95 -47.06
C PRO A 197 -5.00 7.83 -47.31
N VAL A 198 -3.83 7.30 -46.99
CA VAL A 198 -2.56 7.94 -47.30
C VAL A 198 -2.53 8.02 -48.83
N VAL A 199 -2.74 9.21 -49.37
CA VAL A 199 -2.60 9.45 -50.80
C VAL A 199 -1.11 9.27 -51.10
N ALA A 200 -0.80 8.18 -51.80
CA ALA A 200 0.55 7.85 -52.26
C ALA A 200 1.04 8.88 -53.29
#